data_AF-A0A2P6R5B1-F1
#
_entry.id   AF-A0A2P6R5B1-F1
#
_cell.length_a   1.000
_cell.length_b   1.000
_cell.length_c   1.000
_cell.angle_alpha   90.00
_cell.angle_beta   90.00
_cell.angle_gamma   90.00
#
_symmetry.space_group_name_H-M   'P 1'
#
loop_
_entity.id
_entity.type
_entity.pdbx_description
1 polymer ?
#
loop_
_entity_poly.entity_id
_entity_poly.type
_entity_poly.pdbx_seq_one_letter_code
_entity_poly.pdbx_strand_id
1 'polypeptide(L)'
;MAYIPPHKRSSNEAERPFPTPDKLAPLFKRNVNVRSSKSNDNWTGKVVWADQAISKWCALGLDDDTQFPSSVNLELISLETIEHKIGEKRLALMNSGLATEGSEVKWDLPKSPWVYIAENVLEDLIASFDNMRKEMESPKLEELKPNLIARVGKVLFHRNPSVNLESLRENLTTKMLKNWRRSFYTNVPVSYTEKIVNKVVPNIGVDFESEKDIYLVKLADSTTPDSTLLCKCSVKADGKLQLYKVELNQMRNMVMDISIPNKNLDLRLMLNLKRVVTTQTDDETQSIRDLVDAAIADPDVKGGLRWPLEKTSSGKYNVVGAWHVRAKVYKNQSLRFKVRHADRFDFGTSIGEASWEISLRLKKLGSKLKEEKVDVDSVSEMLEENMKFIYDNFLSCESFLT
;
A
#
# COMPACT_ATOMS: atom_id res chain seq x y z
N MET A 1 -50.46 -22.77 -23.37
CA MET A 1 -49.81 -21.70 -24.16
C MET A 1 -48.55 -21.27 -23.43
N ALA A 2 -47.40 -21.24 -24.10
CA ALA A 2 -46.10 -20.95 -23.46
C ALA A 2 -45.90 -19.43 -23.33
N TYR A 3 -45.43 -18.99 -22.16
CA TYR A 3 -45.12 -17.58 -21.89
C TYR A 3 -43.89 -17.16 -22.71
N ILE A 4 -44.03 -16.10 -23.52
CA ILE A 4 -42.94 -15.50 -24.30
C ILE A 4 -42.43 -14.24 -23.58
N PRO A 5 -41.14 -14.21 -23.17
CA PRO A 5 -40.55 -13.09 -22.45
C PRO A 5 -40.55 -11.77 -23.25
N PRO A 6 -40.60 -10.61 -22.58
CA PRO A 6 -40.79 -9.30 -23.21
C PRO A 6 -39.76 -8.95 -24.29
N HIS A 7 -38.52 -9.40 -24.13
CA HIS A 7 -37.40 -9.09 -25.04
C HIS A 7 -37.45 -9.85 -26.38
N LYS A 8 -38.39 -10.79 -26.57
CA LYS A 8 -38.57 -11.54 -27.83
C LYS A 8 -39.81 -11.12 -28.63
N ARG A 9 -40.46 -10.01 -28.27
CA ARG A 9 -41.58 -9.46 -29.03
C ARG A 9 -41.03 -8.50 -30.07
N SER A 10 -41.05 -8.87 -31.35
CA SER A 10 -40.68 -7.98 -32.45
C SER A 10 -41.85 -7.06 -32.80
N SER A 11 -41.73 -5.76 -32.54
CA SER A 11 -42.64 -4.73 -33.06
C SER A 11 -42.02 -4.07 -34.30
N ASN A 12 -42.60 -4.30 -35.47
CA ASN A 12 -42.42 -3.44 -36.64
C ASN A 12 -43.28 -2.18 -36.44
N GLU A 13 -42.66 -1.04 -36.19
CA GLU A 13 -43.25 0.26 -36.54
C GLU A 13 -42.15 1.33 -36.62
N ALA A 14 -42.29 2.19 -37.62
CA ALA A 14 -41.27 3.04 -38.19
C ALA A 14 -40.94 4.30 -37.34
N GLU A 15 -39.67 4.73 -37.49
CA GLU A 15 -39.08 6.06 -37.27
C GLU A 15 -39.50 6.88 -36.04
N ARG A 16 -38.68 6.78 -34.97
CA ARG A 16 -38.40 7.90 -34.06
C ARG A 16 -36.91 7.93 -33.67
N PRO A 17 -36.28 9.10 -33.49
CA PRO A 17 -34.86 9.21 -33.20
C PRO A 17 -34.52 8.63 -31.81
N PHE A 18 -33.40 7.91 -31.74
CA PHE A 18 -32.85 7.34 -30.51
C PHE A 18 -32.54 8.43 -29.46
N PRO A 19 -33.01 8.32 -28.20
CA PRO A 19 -32.53 9.14 -27.12
C PRO A 19 -31.19 8.60 -26.58
N THR A 20 -30.20 9.49 -26.53
CA THR A 20 -28.86 9.34 -25.96
C THR A 20 -28.91 8.83 -24.50
N PRO A 21 -27.99 7.95 -24.05
CA PRO A 21 -27.97 7.42 -22.70
C PRO A 21 -27.37 8.41 -21.70
N ASP A 22 -27.99 9.58 -21.57
CA ASP A 22 -27.76 10.54 -20.50
C ASP A 22 -29.08 10.69 -19.74
N LYS A 23 -29.31 9.82 -18.74
CA LYS A 23 -30.26 10.02 -17.61
C LYS A 23 -30.44 8.74 -16.77
N LEU A 24 -29.38 8.25 -16.14
CA LEU A 24 -29.48 7.42 -14.92
C LEU A 24 -28.30 7.71 -13.96
N ALA A 25 -28.12 8.99 -13.63
CA ALA A 25 -27.28 9.40 -12.51
C ALA A 25 -28.13 9.45 -11.22
N PRO A 26 -27.68 8.91 -10.07
CA PRO A 26 -28.37 9.09 -8.81
C PRO A 26 -28.35 10.57 -8.40
N LEU A 27 -29.53 11.14 -8.15
CA LEU A 27 -29.72 12.49 -7.64
C LEU A 27 -29.24 12.59 -6.18
N PHE A 28 -27.94 12.87 -5.97
CA PHE A 28 -27.46 13.46 -4.72
C PHE A 28 -26.95 14.88 -5.00
N LYS A 29 -27.88 15.84 -5.04
CA LYS A 29 -27.54 17.26 -4.91
C LYS A 29 -27.75 17.68 -3.46
N ARG A 30 -26.66 17.82 -2.71
CA ARG A 30 -26.63 18.69 -1.52
C ARG A 30 -25.31 19.45 -1.53
N ASN A 31 -25.41 20.74 -1.86
CA ASN A 31 -24.30 21.68 -1.75
C ASN A 31 -23.93 21.82 -0.28
N VAL A 32 -22.78 21.27 0.09
CA VAL A 32 -22.11 21.58 1.35
C VAL A 32 -20.73 22.09 0.97
N ASN A 33 -20.46 23.36 1.28
CA ASN A 33 -19.13 23.95 1.16
C ASN A 33 -18.19 23.21 2.11
N VAL A 34 -17.44 22.24 1.59
CA VAL A 34 -16.39 21.53 2.33
C VAL A 34 -15.06 22.18 1.97
N ARG A 35 -14.50 22.89 2.95
CA ARG A 35 -13.10 23.35 3.00
C ARG A 35 -12.18 22.23 2.49
N SER A 36 -11.27 22.54 1.57
CA SER A 36 -10.39 21.56 0.92
C SER A 36 -9.60 20.74 1.94
N SER A 37 -10.04 19.51 2.18
CA SER A 37 -9.24 18.51 2.87
C SER A 37 -8.24 17.93 1.86
N LYS A 38 -6.98 17.81 2.27
CA LYS A 38 -5.93 17.11 1.53
C LYS A 38 -6.40 15.67 1.28
N SER A 39 -6.99 15.40 0.12
CA SER A 39 -7.37 14.05 -0.25
C SER A 39 -6.11 13.28 -0.60
N ASN A 40 -5.75 12.28 0.19
CA ASN A 40 -4.73 11.30 -0.15
C ASN A 40 -5.41 10.17 -0.93
N ASP A 41 -4.87 9.82 -2.09
CA ASP A 41 -5.50 8.85 -2.98
C ASP A 41 -5.37 7.45 -2.41
N ASN A 42 -6.53 6.92 -2.03
CA ASN A 42 -6.69 5.60 -1.46
C ASN A 42 -6.54 4.54 -2.56
N TRP A 43 -5.42 3.83 -2.51
CA TRP A 43 -5.24 2.52 -3.14
C TRP A 43 -5.35 1.37 -2.13
N THR A 44 -5.40 1.70 -0.84
CA THR A 44 -5.53 0.73 0.24
C THR A 44 -6.43 1.28 1.34
N GLY A 45 -7.69 1.57 1.04
CA GLY A 45 -8.61 2.11 2.03
C GLY A 45 -8.17 3.42 2.68
N LYS A 46 -9.02 3.93 3.58
CA LYS A 46 -8.77 5.16 4.32
C LYS A 46 -7.56 4.97 5.25
N VAL A 47 -6.45 5.62 4.92
CA VAL A 47 -5.21 5.58 5.70
C VAL A 47 -5.36 6.47 6.93
N VAL A 48 -5.14 5.91 8.12
CA VAL A 48 -5.12 6.68 9.37
C VAL A 48 -3.70 7.13 9.67
N TRP A 49 -3.56 8.43 9.94
CA TRP A 49 -2.31 9.07 10.31
C TRP A 49 -2.39 9.53 11.77
N ALA A 50 -1.27 9.44 12.48
CA ALA A 50 -1.12 10.07 13.77
C ALA A 50 -1.11 11.61 13.64
N ASP A 51 -1.44 12.32 14.72
CA ASP A 51 -1.53 13.78 14.73
C ASP A 51 -0.19 14.44 14.37
N GLN A 52 0.91 13.87 14.83
CA GLN A 52 2.28 14.32 14.56
C GLN A 52 2.99 13.42 13.52
N ALA A 53 2.23 12.79 12.63
CA ALA A 53 2.82 11.88 11.66
C ALA A 53 3.69 12.60 10.63
N ILE A 54 4.85 11.99 10.33
CA ILE A 54 5.77 12.47 9.31
C ILE A 54 5.52 11.72 8.00
N SER A 55 5.37 12.47 6.91
CA SER A 55 5.27 11.90 5.55
C SER A 55 6.16 12.71 4.61
N LYS A 56 7.32 12.15 4.26
CA LYS A 56 8.32 12.84 3.43
C LYS A 56 8.72 12.00 2.21
N TRP A 57 9.38 12.67 1.27
CA TRP A 57 10.00 12.07 0.11
C TRP A 57 11.40 12.66 -0.12
N CYS A 58 12.34 11.82 -0.53
CA CYS A 58 13.65 12.22 -1.00
C CYS A 58 14.09 11.37 -2.20
N ALA A 59 15.09 11.87 -2.93
CA ALA A 59 15.79 11.11 -3.95
C ALA A 59 17.21 10.80 -3.46
N LEU A 60 17.72 9.63 -3.84
CA LEU A 60 19.06 9.20 -3.42
C LEU A 60 20.14 10.19 -3.85
N GLY A 61 20.94 10.67 -2.89
CA GLY A 61 22.17 11.44 -3.15
C GLY A 61 21.96 12.83 -3.76
N LEU A 62 20.75 13.39 -3.63
CA LEU A 62 20.37 14.66 -4.23
C LEU A 62 19.70 15.57 -3.19
N ASP A 63 20.27 16.76 -3.00
CA ASP A 63 19.66 17.82 -2.19
C ASP A 63 18.56 18.56 -2.98
N ASP A 64 17.81 19.44 -2.29
CA ASP A 64 16.60 20.09 -2.81
C ASP A 64 16.79 20.84 -4.14
N ASP A 65 17.93 21.51 -4.29
CA ASP A 65 18.23 22.32 -5.47
C ASP A 65 19.13 21.59 -6.48
N THR A 66 19.42 20.31 -6.25
CA THR A 66 20.20 19.50 -7.21
C THR A 66 19.33 19.03 -8.37
N GLN A 67 19.87 19.21 -9.58
CA GLN A 67 19.28 18.65 -10.79
C GLN A 67 19.55 17.14 -10.84
N PHE A 68 18.57 16.40 -11.35
CA PHE A 68 18.79 14.98 -11.64
C PHE A 68 19.83 14.81 -12.76
N PRO A 69 20.61 13.72 -12.74
CA PRO A 69 21.47 13.38 -13.88
C PRO A 69 20.65 13.28 -15.17
N SER A 70 21.22 13.64 -16.32
CA SER A 70 20.53 13.63 -17.61
C SER A 70 19.96 12.26 -18.03
N SER A 71 20.52 11.17 -17.48
CA SER A 71 20.01 9.82 -17.69
C SER A 71 18.71 9.54 -16.92
N VAL A 72 18.40 10.32 -15.89
CA VAL A 72 17.19 10.17 -15.05
C VAL A 72 16.10 11.10 -15.54
N ASN A 73 14.95 10.54 -15.89
CA ASN A 73 13.81 11.28 -16.43
C ASN A 73 12.50 10.79 -15.80
N LEU A 74 11.46 11.61 -15.90
CA LEU A 74 10.10 11.19 -15.59
C LEU A 74 9.49 10.51 -16.82
N GLU A 75 9.11 9.25 -16.66
CA GLU A 75 8.45 8.48 -17.72
C GLU A 75 7.01 8.20 -17.38
N LEU A 76 6.15 8.18 -18.39
CA LEU A 76 4.74 7.85 -18.26
C LEU A 76 4.60 6.35 -18.02
N ILE A 77 3.87 6.03 -16.97
CA ILE A 77 3.58 4.66 -16.58
C ILE A 77 2.14 4.35 -16.98
N SER A 78 1.97 3.39 -17.88
CA SER A 78 0.68 2.79 -18.20
C SER A 78 0.50 1.54 -17.35
N LEU A 79 -0.55 1.52 -16.55
CA LEU A 79 -0.89 0.39 -15.70
C LEU A 79 -2.41 0.20 -15.84
N GLU A 80 -2.81 -0.96 -16.37
CA GLU A 80 -4.22 -1.26 -16.71
C GLU A 80 -5.17 -0.95 -15.54
N THR A 81 -4.78 -1.28 -14.30
CA THR A 81 -5.59 -1.05 -13.08
C THR A 81 -5.69 0.41 -12.66
N ILE A 82 -4.74 1.27 -13.07
CA ILE A 82 -4.72 2.71 -12.72
C ILE A 82 -5.60 3.51 -13.65
N GLU A 83 -5.60 3.15 -14.93
CA GLU A 83 -6.24 3.92 -15.99
C GLU A 83 -7.76 3.96 -15.82
N HIS A 84 -8.36 2.90 -15.24
CA HIS A 84 -9.79 2.85 -14.92
C HIS A 84 -10.30 3.96 -13.99
N LYS A 85 -9.41 4.63 -13.23
CA LYS A 85 -9.82 5.59 -12.21
C LYS A 85 -9.83 7.05 -12.67
N ILE A 86 -8.89 7.48 -13.52
CA ILE A 86 -8.62 8.93 -13.66
C ILE A 86 -8.30 9.39 -15.09
N GLY A 87 -7.91 8.51 -16.02
CA GLY A 87 -7.31 8.97 -17.30
C GLY A 87 -6.00 9.77 -17.14
N GLU A 88 -5.58 10.09 -15.89
CA GLU A 88 -4.31 10.70 -15.56
C GLU A 88 -3.23 9.63 -15.47
N LYS A 89 -2.39 9.60 -16.51
CA LYS A 89 -1.15 8.82 -16.52
C LYS A 89 -0.26 9.21 -15.33
N ARG A 90 0.30 8.20 -14.67
CA ARG A 90 1.28 8.38 -13.58
C ARG A 90 2.67 8.53 -14.17
N LEU A 91 3.55 9.13 -13.39
CA LEU A 91 4.95 9.30 -13.76
C LEU A 91 5.84 8.59 -12.75
N ALA A 92 6.91 7.95 -13.20
CA ALA A 92 7.95 7.41 -12.34
C ALA A 92 9.31 7.96 -12.75
N LEU A 93 10.22 8.10 -11.78
CA LEU A 93 11.62 8.37 -12.08
C LEU A 93 12.26 7.10 -12.63
N MET A 94 12.70 7.18 -13.88
CA MET A 94 13.35 6.11 -14.63
C MET A 94 14.73 6.57 -15.05
N ASN A 95 15.66 5.62 -15.17
CA ASN A 95 17.03 5.90 -15.57
C ASN A 95 17.35 5.11 -16.82
N SER A 96 17.62 5.82 -17.91
CA SER A 96 17.93 5.23 -19.22
C SER A 96 19.23 4.44 -19.23
N GLY A 97 20.12 4.66 -18.25
CA GLY A 97 21.35 3.89 -18.07
C GLY A 97 21.13 2.46 -17.53
N LEU A 98 19.92 2.13 -17.05
CA LEU A 98 19.57 0.79 -16.60
C LEU A 98 19.25 -0.11 -17.79
N ALA A 99 20.29 -0.50 -18.54
CA ALA A 99 20.16 -1.22 -19.81
C ALA A 99 19.78 -2.71 -19.66
N THR A 100 19.97 -3.31 -18.48
CA THR A 100 19.76 -4.77 -18.25
C THR A 100 19.20 -5.08 -16.86
N GLU A 101 18.60 -6.26 -16.72
CA GLU A 101 18.06 -6.76 -15.45
C GLU A 101 19.14 -6.83 -14.37
N GLY A 102 18.92 -6.12 -13.26
CA GLY A 102 19.87 -6.09 -12.15
C GLY A 102 21.07 -5.16 -12.35
N SER A 103 21.09 -4.38 -13.43
CA SER A 103 22.06 -3.29 -13.59
C SER A 103 21.90 -2.24 -12.47
N GLU A 104 23.03 -1.63 -12.11
CA GLU A 104 23.09 -0.46 -11.24
C GLU A 104 23.91 0.58 -11.97
N VAL A 105 23.40 1.81 -12.03
CA VAL A 105 24.19 2.92 -12.56
C VAL A 105 25.07 3.43 -11.42
N LYS A 106 26.39 3.26 -11.54
CA LYS A 106 27.31 3.87 -10.56
C LYS A 106 27.16 5.37 -10.62
N TRP A 107 26.84 5.97 -9.48
CA TRP A 107 26.81 7.40 -9.28
C TRP A 107 28.03 7.78 -8.46
N ASP A 108 28.69 8.88 -8.84
CA ASP A 108 29.81 9.44 -8.07
C ASP A 108 29.29 10.17 -6.84
N LEU A 109 28.75 9.39 -5.89
CA LEU A 109 28.25 9.88 -4.62
C LEU A 109 29.41 9.97 -3.60
N PRO A 110 29.50 11.06 -2.81
CA PRO A 110 30.51 11.20 -1.74
C PRO A 110 30.49 10.09 -0.69
N LYS A 111 29.33 9.47 -0.49
CA LYS A 111 29.09 8.35 0.43
C LYS A 111 28.37 7.23 -0.31
N SER A 112 28.45 6.02 0.23
CA SER A 112 27.67 4.90 -0.29
C SER A 112 26.16 5.18 -0.22
N PRO A 113 25.36 4.72 -1.20
CA PRO A 113 23.93 4.98 -1.28
C PRO A 113 23.15 4.74 0.02
N TRP A 114 23.40 3.62 0.71
CA TRP A 114 22.67 3.27 1.93
C TRP A 114 22.96 4.22 3.11
N VAL A 115 24.12 4.87 3.15
CA VAL A 115 24.45 5.88 4.17
C VAL A 115 23.57 7.11 3.97
N TYR A 116 23.45 7.61 2.74
CA TYR A 116 22.53 8.70 2.41
C TYR A 116 21.08 8.38 2.77
N ILE A 117 20.64 7.14 2.52
CA ILE A 117 19.29 6.68 2.88
C ILE A 117 19.11 6.74 4.40
N ALA A 118 20.08 6.24 5.18
CA ALA A 118 20.01 6.23 6.63
C ALA A 118 20.01 7.66 7.22
N GLU A 119 20.93 8.52 6.78
CA GLU A 119 21.05 9.92 7.23
C GLU A 119 19.75 10.70 7.00
N ASN A 120 19.12 10.54 5.83
CA ASN A 120 17.86 11.21 5.49
C ASN A 120 16.65 10.73 6.31
N VAL A 121 16.76 9.57 6.96
CA VAL A 121 15.66 8.92 7.69
C VAL A 121 15.81 9.07 9.20
N LEU A 122 17.05 9.11 9.70
CA LEU A 122 17.37 8.93 11.12
C LEU A 122 16.61 9.91 12.03
N GLU A 123 16.72 11.21 11.78
CA GLU A 123 16.09 12.25 12.62
C GLU A 123 14.56 12.06 12.69
N ASP A 124 13.92 11.88 11.53
CA ASP A 124 12.47 11.69 11.45
C ASP A 124 12.03 10.38 12.10
N LEU A 125 12.85 9.33 12.02
CA LEU A 125 12.57 8.04 12.64
C LEU A 125 12.59 8.15 14.17
N ILE A 126 13.60 8.82 14.74
CA ILE A 126 13.71 9.08 16.18
C ILE A 126 12.52 9.93 16.64
N ALA A 127 12.28 11.07 15.99
CA ALA A 127 11.18 11.97 16.35
C ALA A 127 9.81 11.29 16.27
N SER A 128 9.57 10.48 15.22
CA SER A 128 8.31 9.73 15.07
C SER A 128 8.16 8.67 16.15
N PHE A 129 9.26 8.07 16.60
CA PHE A 129 9.24 7.07 17.65
C PHE A 129 8.93 7.70 19.03
N ASP A 130 9.52 8.86 19.32
CA ASP A 130 9.25 9.61 20.55
C ASP A 130 7.79 10.06 20.63
N ASN A 131 7.24 10.56 19.51
CA ASN A 131 5.83 10.94 19.44
C ASN A 131 4.92 9.71 19.62
N MET A 132 5.28 8.59 18.99
CA MET A 132 4.57 7.32 19.17
C MET A 132 4.62 6.81 20.62
N ARG A 133 5.73 6.99 21.34
CA ARG A 133 5.86 6.58 22.74
C ARG A 133 4.87 7.33 23.63
N LYS A 134 4.75 8.65 23.44
CA LYS A 134 3.77 9.50 24.14
C LYS A 134 2.33 9.05 23.86
N GLU A 135 2.03 8.61 22.63
CA GLU A 135 0.72 8.05 22.30
C GLU A 135 0.44 6.72 23.03
N MET A 136 1.46 5.88 23.19
CA MET A 136 1.35 4.58 23.89
C MET A 136 1.17 4.72 25.40
N GLU A 137 1.66 5.81 26.02
CA GLU A 137 1.48 6.08 27.44
C GLU A 137 0.05 6.47 27.81
N SER A 138 -0.80 6.75 26.81
CA SER A 138 -2.19 7.12 27.06
C SER A 138 -3.04 5.89 27.46
N PRO A 139 -3.83 5.97 28.55
CA PRO A 139 -4.60 4.84 29.09
C PRO A 139 -5.76 4.37 28.18
N LYS A 140 -5.94 5.00 27.01
CA LYS A 140 -7.03 4.71 26.06
C LYS A 140 -6.67 3.59 25.06
N LEU A 141 -5.43 3.11 25.04
CA LEU A 141 -4.90 2.28 23.95
C LEU A 141 -4.18 1.05 24.50
N GLU A 142 -4.94 0.03 24.92
CA GLU A 142 -4.37 -1.27 25.25
C GLU A 142 -3.85 -2.00 24.00
N GLU A 143 -2.70 -2.66 24.12
CA GLU A 143 -2.02 -3.50 23.10
C GLU A 143 -1.54 -2.83 21.79
N LEU A 144 -0.92 -1.67 21.88
CA LEU A 144 -0.22 -1.07 20.74
C LEU A 144 1.14 -1.75 20.47
N LYS A 145 1.34 -2.18 19.22
CA LYS A 145 2.63 -2.78 18.81
C LYS A 145 3.26 -1.95 17.68
N PRO A 146 4.39 -1.26 17.93
CA PRO A 146 5.08 -0.53 16.89
C PRO A 146 5.68 -1.50 15.88
N ASN A 147 5.75 -1.03 14.64
CA ASN A 147 6.16 -1.83 13.52
C ASN A 147 6.90 -0.98 12.50
N LEU A 148 8.22 -1.15 12.46
CA LEU A 148 9.08 -0.60 11.42
C LEU A 148 9.12 -1.54 10.22
N ILE A 149 8.63 -1.08 9.07
CA ILE A 149 8.47 -1.87 7.86
C ILE A 149 9.18 -1.16 6.70
N ALA A 150 10.02 -1.88 5.98
CA ALA A 150 10.48 -1.51 4.65
C ALA A 150 9.64 -2.23 3.58
N ARG A 151 9.28 -1.52 2.51
CA ARG A 151 8.64 -2.06 1.31
C ARG A 151 9.39 -1.60 0.09
N VAL A 152 9.50 -2.48 -0.89
CA VAL A 152 10.05 -2.16 -2.21
C VAL A 152 8.92 -1.99 -3.21
N GLY A 153 9.15 -1.19 -4.24
CA GLY A 153 8.13 -0.82 -5.20
C GLY A 153 8.59 0.35 -6.06
N LYS A 154 7.67 1.21 -6.50
CA LYS A 154 7.98 2.43 -7.22
C LYS A 154 7.23 3.63 -6.69
N VAL A 155 7.90 4.77 -6.55
CA VAL A 155 7.26 6.05 -6.28
C VAL A 155 6.62 6.53 -7.58
N LEU A 156 5.30 6.68 -7.56
CA LEU A 156 4.52 7.21 -8.66
C LEU A 156 4.07 8.62 -8.34
N PHE A 157 4.47 9.56 -9.20
CA PHE A 157 4.07 10.95 -9.17
C PHE A 157 2.77 11.12 -9.96
N HIS A 158 1.85 11.90 -9.40
CA HIS A 158 0.68 12.33 -10.16
C HIS A 158 1.11 13.43 -11.11
N ARG A 159 0.70 13.31 -12.38
CA ARG A 159 0.96 14.35 -13.35
C ARG A 159 0.27 15.63 -12.91
N ASN A 160 1.03 16.71 -12.79
CA ASN A 160 0.45 18.04 -12.68
C ASN A 160 0.06 18.51 -14.10
N PRO A 161 -1.24 18.72 -14.41
CA PRO A 161 -1.67 19.08 -15.76
C PRO A 161 -1.04 20.37 -16.30
N SER A 162 -0.63 21.28 -15.41
CA SER A 162 -0.02 22.56 -15.77
C SER A 162 1.45 22.45 -16.17
N VAL A 163 2.07 21.28 -16.05
CA VAL A 163 3.51 21.11 -16.29
C VAL A 163 3.74 20.34 -17.59
N ASN A 164 4.49 20.96 -18.51
CA ASN A 164 4.93 20.32 -19.75
C ASN A 164 6.09 19.35 -19.45
N LEU A 165 5.93 18.07 -19.82
CA LEU A 165 6.93 17.03 -19.61
C LEU A 165 8.24 17.31 -20.37
N GLU A 166 8.16 17.88 -21.58
CA GLU A 166 9.35 18.21 -22.37
C GLU A 166 10.20 19.28 -21.66
N SER A 167 9.54 20.28 -21.06
CA SER A 167 10.23 21.33 -20.29
C SER A 167 10.85 20.83 -18.98
N LEU A 168 10.33 19.72 -18.43
CA LEU A 168 10.88 19.11 -17.21
C LEU A 168 12.17 18.37 -17.48
N ARG A 169 12.37 17.84 -18.69
CA ARG A 169 13.50 16.97 -19.02
C ARG A 169 14.86 17.63 -18.77
N GLU A 170 14.93 18.94 -18.96
CA GLU A 170 16.18 19.70 -18.84
C GLU A 170 16.40 20.35 -17.47
N ASN A 171 15.34 20.47 -16.65
CA ASN A 171 15.38 21.24 -15.40
C ASN A 171 14.75 20.51 -14.21
N LEU A 172 14.64 19.18 -14.27
CA LEU A 172 14.04 18.40 -13.20
C LEU A 172 14.88 18.50 -11.92
N THR A 173 14.29 19.03 -10.86
CA THR A 173 14.91 19.09 -9.53
C THR A 173 14.06 18.34 -8.50
N THR A 174 14.69 17.92 -7.41
CA THR A 174 14.00 17.26 -6.29
C THR A 174 12.96 18.17 -5.65
N LYS A 175 13.23 19.48 -5.49
CA LYS A 175 12.28 20.48 -4.96
C LYS A 175 10.98 20.58 -5.75
N MET A 176 11.03 20.45 -7.07
CA MET A 176 9.81 20.40 -7.89
C MET A 176 8.96 19.19 -7.52
N LEU A 177 9.58 18.02 -7.40
CA LEU A 177 8.90 16.76 -7.11
C LEU A 177 8.41 16.64 -5.66
N LYS A 178 9.07 17.31 -4.70
CA LYS A 178 8.65 17.35 -3.29
C LYS A 178 7.22 17.86 -3.09
N ASN A 179 6.76 18.75 -3.96
CA ASN A 179 5.41 19.33 -3.87
C ASN A 179 4.35 18.54 -4.64
N TRP A 180 4.76 17.54 -5.43
CA TRP A 180 3.81 16.75 -6.21
C TRP A 180 3.12 15.72 -5.34
N ARG A 181 1.87 15.42 -5.69
CA ARG A 181 1.15 14.31 -5.08
C ARG A 181 1.83 13.01 -5.50
N ARG A 182 1.96 12.08 -4.56
CA ARG A 182 2.68 10.82 -4.74
C ARG A 182 1.88 9.64 -4.22
N SER A 183 2.14 8.49 -4.81
CA SER A 183 1.72 7.18 -4.33
C SER A 183 2.91 6.23 -4.43
N PHE A 184 2.84 5.09 -3.73
CA PHE A 184 3.89 4.08 -3.80
C PHE A 184 3.27 2.78 -4.29
N TYR A 185 3.68 2.38 -5.47
CA TYR A 185 3.23 1.18 -6.15
C TYR A 185 4.03 -0.01 -5.65
N THR A 186 3.38 -0.92 -4.92
CA THR A 186 4.04 -2.08 -4.29
C THR A 186 4.02 -3.34 -5.12
N ASN A 187 3.28 -3.36 -6.23
CA ASN A 187 3.25 -4.53 -7.10
C ASN A 187 4.59 -4.66 -7.82
N VAL A 188 5.14 -5.86 -7.79
CA VAL A 188 6.40 -6.21 -8.47
C VAL A 188 6.17 -7.45 -9.34
N PRO A 189 7.03 -7.71 -10.35
CA PRO A 189 6.91 -8.90 -11.18
C PRO A 189 6.97 -10.21 -10.39
N VAL A 190 6.24 -11.22 -10.88
CA VAL A 190 6.20 -12.56 -10.29
C VAL A 190 7.60 -13.18 -10.30
N SER A 191 8.25 -13.15 -11.46
CA SER A 191 9.66 -13.49 -11.72
C SER A 191 10.62 -12.89 -10.70
N TYR A 192 10.49 -11.60 -10.38
CA TYR A 192 11.28 -10.95 -9.34
C TYR A 192 11.01 -11.58 -7.96
N THR A 193 9.76 -11.81 -7.58
CA THR A 193 9.47 -12.48 -6.29
C THR A 193 9.99 -13.91 -6.23
N GLU A 194 9.92 -14.66 -7.33
CA GLU A 194 10.49 -16.01 -7.45
C GLU A 194 12.01 -15.97 -7.31
N LYS A 195 12.68 -15.03 -7.96
CA LYS A 195 14.13 -14.79 -7.83
C LYS A 195 14.51 -14.49 -6.39
N ILE A 196 13.76 -13.62 -5.70
CA ILE A 196 14.01 -13.33 -4.29
C ILE A 196 13.86 -14.60 -3.43
N VAL A 197 12.80 -15.37 -3.62
CA VAL A 197 12.58 -16.62 -2.85
C VAL A 197 13.64 -17.68 -3.15
N ASN A 198 14.06 -17.82 -4.40
CA ASN A 198 14.96 -18.90 -4.81
C ASN A 198 16.44 -18.56 -4.65
N LYS A 199 16.82 -17.28 -4.76
CA LYS A 199 18.23 -16.84 -4.76
C LYS A 199 18.62 -15.97 -3.57
N VAL A 200 17.71 -15.15 -3.04
CA VAL A 200 18.03 -14.24 -1.93
C VAL A 200 17.75 -14.89 -0.58
N VAL A 201 16.55 -15.44 -0.39
CA VAL A 201 16.14 -16.08 0.88
C VAL A 201 17.16 -17.10 1.41
N PRO A 202 17.72 -18.02 0.60
CA PRO A 202 18.71 -18.98 1.09
C PRO A 202 20.01 -18.33 1.60
N ASN A 203 20.35 -17.13 1.12
CA ASN A 203 21.63 -16.47 1.37
C ASN A 203 21.57 -15.43 2.50
N ILE A 204 20.38 -15.00 2.93
CA ILE A 204 20.21 -13.93 3.92
C ILE A 204 19.98 -14.44 5.35
N GLY A 205 20.17 -15.75 5.59
CA GLY A 205 20.06 -16.35 6.92
C GLY A 205 18.69 -16.18 7.57
N VAL A 206 17.62 -16.42 6.81
CA VAL A 206 16.24 -16.43 7.33
C VAL A 206 15.62 -17.82 7.18
N ASP A 207 14.89 -18.23 8.20
CA ASP A 207 14.18 -19.51 8.21
C ASP A 207 12.75 -19.34 7.75
N PHE A 208 12.20 -20.35 7.08
CA PHE A 208 10.78 -20.41 6.78
C PHE A 208 9.96 -20.46 8.08
N GLU A 209 9.02 -19.54 8.24
CA GLU A 209 8.14 -19.46 9.40
C GLU A 209 6.78 -20.10 9.12
N SER A 210 6.15 -19.71 8.01
CA SER A 210 4.79 -20.17 7.67
C SER A 210 4.41 -19.79 6.25
N GLU A 211 3.49 -20.57 5.70
CA GLU A 211 2.65 -20.16 4.59
C GLU A 211 1.26 -19.78 5.11
N LYS A 212 0.68 -18.74 4.55
CA LYS A 212 -0.62 -18.21 4.96
C LYS A 212 -1.50 -18.08 3.74
N ASP A 213 -2.66 -18.69 3.79
CA ASP A 213 -3.78 -18.43 2.89
C ASP A 213 -4.91 -17.85 3.75
N ILE A 214 -5.18 -16.56 3.58
CA ILE A 214 -6.13 -15.83 4.42
C ILE A 214 -7.04 -14.96 3.57
N TYR A 215 -8.28 -14.89 4.02
CA TYR A 215 -9.25 -13.91 3.54
C TYR A 215 -9.32 -12.75 4.51
N LEU A 216 -9.42 -11.53 3.97
CA LEU A 216 -9.61 -10.33 4.76
C LEU A 216 -10.93 -9.70 4.36
N VAL A 217 -11.83 -9.54 5.32
CA VAL A 217 -13.05 -8.74 5.17
C VAL A 217 -12.79 -7.38 5.80
N LYS A 218 -12.95 -6.31 5.03
CA LYS A 218 -12.79 -4.95 5.55
C LYS A 218 -14.15 -4.35 5.81
N LEU A 219 -14.34 -3.87 7.02
CA LEU A 219 -15.59 -3.27 7.49
C LEU A 219 -15.37 -1.78 7.76
N ALA A 220 -16.30 -0.95 7.33
CA ALA A 220 -16.44 0.42 7.79
C ALA A 220 -17.42 0.48 8.96
N ASP A 221 -17.07 1.23 10.00
CA ASP A 221 -17.97 1.54 11.10
C ASP A 221 -18.75 2.82 10.75
N SER A 222 -20.08 2.74 10.71
CA SER A 222 -20.94 3.87 10.39
C SER A 222 -20.95 4.97 11.46
N THR A 223 -20.54 4.64 12.69
CA THR A 223 -20.43 5.59 13.81
C THR A 223 -19.08 6.28 13.87
N THR A 224 -18.03 5.68 13.29
CA THR A 224 -16.66 6.22 13.26
C THR A 224 -16.09 6.22 11.84
N PRO A 225 -16.30 7.29 11.06
CA PRO A 225 -15.99 7.34 9.63
C PRO A 225 -14.52 7.08 9.25
N ASP A 226 -13.58 7.24 10.18
CA ASP A 226 -12.13 7.05 9.97
C ASP A 226 -11.64 5.65 10.37
N SER A 227 -12.46 4.89 11.11
CA SER A 227 -12.11 3.58 11.62
C SER A 227 -12.58 2.49 10.67
N THR A 228 -11.66 1.60 10.31
CA THR A 228 -12.01 0.39 9.56
C THR A 228 -11.49 -0.82 10.29
N LEU A 229 -12.31 -1.87 10.33
CA LEU A 229 -11.92 -3.16 10.85
C LEU A 229 -11.43 -4.05 9.72
N LEU A 230 -10.39 -4.82 9.99
CA LEU A 230 -9.84 -5.83 9.12
C LEU A 230 -10.01 -7.18 9.81
N CYS A 231 -11.04 -7.90 9.39
CA CYS A 231 -11.38 -9.22 9.88
C CYS A 231 -10.59 -10.26 9.10
N LYS A 232 -9.75 -11.02 9.78
CA LYS A 232 -8.92 -12.08 9.20
C LYS A 232 -9.60 -13.41 9.37
N CYS A 233 -9.79 -14.08 8.24
CA CYS A 233 -10.50 -15.32 8.15
C CYS A 233 -9.62 -16.40 7.51
N SER A 234 -9.70 -17.62 8.03
CA SER A 234 -9.27 -18.83 7.34
C SER A 234 -10.47 -19.50 6.68
N VAL A 235 -10.24 -20.39 5.73
CA VAL A 235 -11.30 -21.23 5.14
C VAL A 235 -11.33 -22.56 5.87
N LYS A 236 -12.52 -23.00 6.29
CA LYS A 236 -12.75 -24.33 6.86
C LYS A 236 -12.89 -25.39 5.76
N ALA A 237 -12.84 -26.66 6.14
CA ALA A 237 -13.02 -27.78 5.19
C ALA A 237 -14.38 -27.76 4.46
N ASP A 238 -15.41 -27.17 5.08
CA ASP A 238 -16.75 -27.00 4.48
C ASP A 238 -16.85 -25.76 3.56
N GLY A 239 -15.75 -25.08 3.29
CA GLY A 239 -15.69 -23.88 2.45
C GLY A 239 -16.12 -22.59 3.14
N LYS A 240 -16.57 -22.64 4.41
CA LYS A 240 -16.98 -21.44 5.15
C LYS A 240 -15.78 -20.69 5.73
N LEU A 241 -15.92 -19.38 5.85
CA LEU A 241 -14.93 -18.56 6.54
C LEU A 241 -14.98 -18.80 8.05
N GLN A 242 -13.80 -18.77 8.68
CA GLN A 242 -13.64 -18.74 10.13
C GLN A 242 -12.89 -17.48 10.52
N LEU A 243 -13.58 -16.57 11.19
CA LEU A 243 -12.94 -15.42 11.82
C LEU A 243 -12.01 -15.89 12.94
N TYR A 244 -10.74 -15.50 12.88
CA TYR A 244 -9.78 -15.80 13.94
C TYR A 244 -9.09 -14.54 14.50
N LYS A 245 -9.22 -13.40 13.83
CA LYS A 245 -8.66 -12.13 14.32
C LYS A 245 -9.36 -10.91 13.75
N VAL A 246 -9.60 -9.91 14.58
CA VAL A 246 -10.02 -8.56 14.16
C VAL A 246 -8.91 -7.57 14.47
N GLU A 247 -8.51 -6.76 13.50
CA GLU A 247 -7.54 -5.68 13.66
C GLU A 247 -8.17 -4.36 13.21
N LEU A 248 -7.85 -3.25 13.87
CA LEU A 248 -8.14 -1.93 13.33
C LEU A 248 -7.14 -1.58 12.23
N ASN A 249 -7.50 -0.62 11.39
CA ASN A 249 -6.55 -0.01 10.47
C ASN A 249 -5.30 0.47 11.20
N GLN A 250 -4.16 0.19 10.59
CA GLN A 250 -2.86 0.61 11.11
C GLN A 250 -2.80 2.13 11.07
N MET A 251 -2.34 2.72 12.18
CA MET A 251 -2.01 4.14 12.22
C MET A 251 -0.57 4.32 11.75
N ARG A 252 -0.36 5.27 10.84
CA ARG A 252 0.97 5.63 10.35
C ARG A 252 1.51 6.79 11.16
N ASN A 253 2.70 6.62 11.70
CA ASN A 253 3.43 7.65 12.43
C ASN A 253 4.57 8.21 11.58
N MET A 254 5.16 7.39 10.71
CA MET A 254 6.14 7.83 9.72
C MET A 254 5.95 7.10 8.39
N VAL A 255 6.08 7.83 7.29
CA VAL A 255 6.31 7.29 5.95
C VAL A 255 7.41 8.11 5.28
N MET A 256 8.48 7.43 4.86
CA MET A 256 9.51 8.00 4.01
C MET A 256 9.53 7.24 2.69
N ASP A 257 9.24 7.95 1.61
CA ASP A 257 9.37 7.45 0.24
C ASP A 257 10.70 7.89 -0.35
N ILE A 258 11.48 6.95 -0.86
CA ILE A 258 12.85 7.18 -1.27
C ILE A 258 12.98 6.70 -2.71
N SER A 259 13.09 7.65 -3.63
CA SER A 259 13.36 7.35 -5.03
C SER A 259 14.83 7.01 -5.22
N ILE A 260 15.11 5.86 -5.83
CA ILE A 260 16.46 5.30 -5.99
C ILE A 260 16.69 5.06 -7.47
N PRO A 261 16.85 6.13 -8.28
CA PRO A 261 16.92 6.05 -9.73
C PRO A 261 18.18 5.33 -10.27
N ASN A 262 19.17 5.05 -9.43
CA ASN A 262 20.28 4.19 -9.82
C ASN A 262 19.97 2.68 -9.72
N LYS A 263 18.77 2.33 -9.22
CA LYS A 263 18.19 0.98 -9.19
C LYS A 263 16.80 0.99 -9.84
N ASN A 264 16.22 -0.19 -10.05
CA ASN A 264 14.91 -0.32 -10.68
C ASN A 264 13.76 -0.03 -9.71
N LEU A 265 13.93 -0.39 -8.43
CA LEU A 265 12.93 -0.22 -7.38
C LEU A 265 13.31 0.90 -6.42
N ASP A 266 12.28 1.55 -5.92
CA ASP A 266 12.31 2.54 -4.85
C ASP A 266 11.99 1.88 -3.50
N LEU A 267 12.26 2.61 -2.42
CA LEU A 267 12.08 2.16 -1.05
C LEU A 267 11.03 3.00 -0.33
N ARG A 268 10.14 2.34 0.41
CA ARG A 268 9.27 2.98 1.40
C ARG A 268 9.59 2.44 2.77
N LEU A 269 10.03 3.31 3.68
CA LEU A 269 10.14 3.00 5.10
C LEU A 269 8.91 3.53 5.84
N MET A 270 8.36 2.72 6.74
CA MET A 270 7.16 3.08 7.49
C MET A 270 7.29 2.70 8.96
N LEU A 271 6.98 3.64 9.84
CA LEU A 271 6.73 3.37 11.25
C LEU A 271 5.22 3.39 11.48
N ASN A 272 4.65 2.24 11.80
CA ASN A 272 3.21 2.09 12.00
C ASN A 272 2.91 1.52 13.38
N LEU A 273 1.76 1.89 13.90
CA LEU A 273 1.16 1.34 15.09
C LEU A 273 0.07 0.34 14.73
N LYS A 274 0.24 -0.92 15.15
CA LYS A 274 -0.82 -1.92 15.05
C LYS A 274 -1.73 -1.82 16.25
N ARG A 275 -3.04 -1.73 15.98
CA ARG A 275 -4.12 -1.68 16.95
C ARG A 275 -4.92 -2.97 16.84
N VAL A 276 -4.84 -3.82 17.87
CA VAL A 276 -5.72 -4.99 17.98
C VAL A 276 -6.94 -4.54 18.76
N VAL A 277 -8.13 -4.96 18.32
CA VAL A 277 -9.34 -4.69 19.09
C VAL A 277 -9.40 -5.70 20.21
N THR A 278 -9.19 -5.25 21.45
CA THR A 278 -9.16 -6.11 22.65
C THR A 278 -10.51 -6.17 23.36
N THR A 279 -11.35 -5.15 23.19
CA THR A 279 -12.71 -5.09 23.74
C THR A 279 -13.71 -4.77 22.64
N GLN A 280 -14.60 -5.71 22.37
CA GLN A 280 -15.80 -5.52 21.54
C GLN A 280 -16.99 -5.94 22.38
N THR A 281 -18.12 -5.27 22.23
CA THR A 281 -19.36 -5.76 22.86
C THR A 281 -19.79 -7.07 22.19
N ASP A 282 -20.64 -7.84 22.88
CA ASP A 282 -21.20 -9.07 22.31
C ASP A 282 -21.97 -8.78 21.02
N ASP A 283 -22.70 -7.65 20.97
CA ASP A 283 -23.44 -7.20 19.79
C ASP A 283 -22.52 -6.84 18.61
N GLU A 284 -21.39 -6.17 18.88
CA GLU A 284 -20.38 -5.86 17.86
C GLU A 284 -19.74 -7.13 17.32
N THR A 285 -19.40 -8.05 18.22
CA THR A 285 -18.81 -9.34 17.88
C THR A 285 -19.76 -10.15 17.03
N GLN A 286 -21.05 -10.18 17.38
CA GLN A 286 -22.08 -10.88 16.64
C GLN A 286 -22.29 -10.24 15.25
N SER A 287 -22.37 -8.91 15.17
CA SER A 287 -22.51 -8.19 13.89
C SER A 287 -21.37 -8.51 12.92
N ILE A 288 -20.13 -8.56 13.42
CA ILE A 288 -18.96 -8.93 12.61
C ILE A 288 -19.06 -10.40 12.17
N ARG A 289 -19.46 -11.31 13.05
CA ARG A 289 -19.62 -12.73 12.73
C ARG A 289 -20.68 -12.94 11.66
N ASP A 290 -21.83 -12.28 11.76
CA ASP A 290 -22.91 -12.39 10.77
C ASP A 290 -22.42 -12.01 9.36
N LEU A 291 -21.60 -10.94 9.27
CA LEU A 291 -20.99 -10.51 8.01
C LEU A 291 -19.98 -11.52 7.46
N VAL A 292 -19.17 -12.12 8.33
CA VAL A 292 -18.18 -13.14 7.93
C VAL A 292 -18.88 -14.43 7.52
N ASP A 293 -19.91 -14.86 8.26
CA ASP A 293 -20.65 -16.09 7.99
C ASP A 293 -21.53 -15.98 6.73
N ALA A 294 -21.95 -14.76 6.37
CA ALA A 294 -22.65 -14.48 5.12
C ALA A 294 -21.72 -14.43 3.89
N ALA A 295 -20.40 -14.34 4.09
CA ALA A 295 -19.44 -14.27 3.00
C ALA A 295 -19.32 -15.63 2.29
N ILE A 296 -19.29 -15.59 0.97
CA ILE A 296 -19.14 -16.78 0.13
C ILE A 296 -17.79 -16.68 -0.57
N ALA A 297 -16.94 -17.69 -0.35
CA ALA A 297 -15.69 -17.84 -1.08
C ALA A 297 -15.99 -18.11 -2.56
N ASP A 298 -15.45 -17.27 -3.42
CA ASP A 298 -15.67 -17.33 -4.86
C ASP A 298 -14.36 -16.97 -5.57
N PRO A 299 -13.65 -17.96 -6.14
CA PRO A 299 -12.35 -17.72 -6.78
C PRO A 299 -12.45 -16.91 -8.08
N ASP A 300 -13.65 -16.77 -8.65
CA ASP A 300 -13.85 -16.10 -9.94
C ASP A 300 -14.08 -14.59 -9.78
N VAL A 301 -14.24 -14.10 -8.54
CA VAL A 301 -14.38 -12.67 -8.24
C VAL A 301 -13.10 -12.08 -7.65
N LYS A 302 -12.83 -10.81 -7.96
CA LYS A 302 -11.72 -10.06 -7.35
C LYS A 302 -11.88 -9.99 -5.83
N GLY A 303 -10.78 -10.21 -5.12
CA GLY A 303 -10.76 -10.29 -3.66
C GLY A 303 -11.27 -11.63 -3.11
N GLY A 304 -11.75 -12.53 -3.97
CA GLY A 304 -12.09 -13.91 -3.67
C GLY A 304 -13.34 -14.12 -2.81
N LEU A 305 -14.12 -13.06 -2.53
CA LEU A 305 -15.32 -13.11 -1.71
C LEU A 305 -16.47 -12.33 -2.35
N ARG A 306 -17.67 -12.88 -2.19
CA ARG A 306 -18.93 -12.17 -2.48
C ARG A 306 -19.93 -12.33 -1.34
N TRP A 307 -20.89 -11.42 -1.30
CA TRP A 307 -22.01 -11.45 -0.36
C TRP A 307 -23.33 -11.56 -1.13
N PRO A 308 -24.33 -12.28 -0.60
CA PRO A 308 -25.70 -12.14 -1.07
C PRO A 308 -26.17 -10.69 -0.98
N LEU A 309 -27.10 -10.31 -1.86
CA LEU A 309 -27.79 -9.02 -1.80
C LEU A 309 -28.31 -8.77 -0.37
N GLU A 310 -28.16 -7.52 0.09
CA GLU A 310 -28.60 -7.04 1.43
C GLU A 310 -27.83 -7.64 2.63
N LYS A 311 -26.86 -8.55 2.41
CA LYS A 311 -26.02 -9.11 3.49
C LYS A 311 -24.65 -8.46 3.63
N THR A 312 -24.49 -7.24 3.12
CA THR A 312 -23.25 -6.46 3.19
C THR A 312 -23.21 -5.52 4.39
N SER A 313 -24.22 -5.54 5.24
CA SER A 313 -24.32 -4.72 6.45
C SER A 313 -24.86 -5.54 7.63
N SER A 314 -24.30 -5.35 8.82
CA SER A 314 -24.86 -5.88 10.07
C SER A 314 -24.54 -4.92 11.22
N GLY A 315 -25.55 -4.57 12.00
CA GLY A 315 -25.45 -3.53 13.03
C GLY A 315 -24.92 -2.22 12.46
N LYS A 316 -23.82 -1.72 13.03
CA LYS A 316 -23.13 -0.51 12.57
C LYS A 316 -22.07 -0.76 11.48
N TYR A 317 -21.82 -2.00 11.10
CA TYR A 317 -20.72 -2.35 10.20
C TYR A 317 -21.20 -2.59 8.77
N ASN A 318 -20.45 -2.06 7.82
CA ASN A 318 -20.66 -2.28 6.39
C ASN A 318 -19.42 -2.87 5.73
N VAL A 319 -19.59 -3.88 4.89
CA VAL A 319 -18.50 -4.47 4.11
C VAL A 319 -18.09 -3.47 3.02
N VAL A 320 -16.82 -3.05 3.05
CA VAL A 320 -16.26 -2.06 2.10
C VAL A 320 -15.11 -2.62 1.27
N GLY A 321 -14.72 -3.87 1.51
CA GLY A 321 -13.84 -4.59 0.58
C GLY A 321 -13.54 -6.02 1.02
N ALA A 322 -12.90 -6.74 0.12
CA ALA A 322 -12.41 -8.11 0.32
C ALA A 322 -10.99 -8.26 -0.22
N TRP A 323 -10.20 -9.12 0.45
CA TRP A 323 -8.88 -9.51 -0.02
C TRP A 323 -8.68 -11.01 0.13
N HIS A 324 -8.07 -11.63 -0.88
CA HIS A 324 -7.46 -12.95 -0.77
C HIS A 324 -5.95 -12.79 -0.73
N VAL A 325 -5.31 -13.21 0.36
CA VAL A 325 -3.87 -13.04 0.56
C VAL A 325 -3.20 -14.39 0.77
N ARG A 326 -2.32 -14.75 -0.17
CA ARG A 326 -1.40 -15.88 -0.04
C ARG A 326 -0.01 -15.34 0.27
N ALA A 327 0.66 -15.86 1.28
CA ALA A 327 1.94 -15.32 1.70
C ALA A 327 2.89 -16.36 2.27
N LYS A 328 4.16 -16.27 1.87
CA LYS A 328 5.28 -16.99 2.50
C LYS A 328 6.01 -16.02 3.43
N VAL A 329 6.25 -16.49 4.65
CA VAL A 329 6.88 -15.69 5.69
C VAL A 329 8.16 -16.37 6.12
N TYR A 330 9.22 -15.57 6.21
CA TYR A 330 10.53 -15.99 6.66
C TYR A 330 11.00 -15.08 7.80
N LYS A 331 11.79 -15.60 8.73
CA LYS A 331 12.28 -14.82 9.86
C LYS A 331 13.65 -15.25 10.32
N ASN A 332 14.35 -14.32 10.93
CA ASN A 332 15.39 -14.60 11.90
C ASN A 332 15.20 -13.68 13.12
N GLN A 333 16.23 -13.57 13.94
CA GLN A 333 16.23 -12.68 15.12
C GLN A 333 16.09 -11.21 14.71
N SER A 334 16.76 -10.79 13.64
CA SER A 334 16.85 -9.39 13.24
C SER A 334 15.68 -8.90 12.38
N LEU A 335 15.11 -9.77 11.55
CA LEU A 335 14.12 -9.39 10.54
C LEU A 335 12.98 -10.41 10.39
N ARG A 336 11.88 -9.95 9.81
CA ARG A 336 10.84 -10.83 9.26
C ARG A 336 10.49 -10.38 7.86
N PHE A 337 10.78 -11.26 6.91
CA PHE A 337 10.58 -11.07 5.50
C PHE A 337 9.26 -11.74 5.08
N LYS A 338 8.51 -11.07 4.21
CA LYS A 338 7.23 -11.59 3.70
C LYS A 338 7.11 -11.31 2.21
N VAL A 339 6.90 -12.37 1.45
CA VAL A 339 6.41 -12.33 0.06
C VAL A 339 4.92 -12.64 0.11
N ARG A 340 4.11 -11.86 -0.61
CA ARG A 340 2.67 -12.14 -0.72
C ARG A 340 2.13 -11.88 -2.12
N HIS A 341 1.19 -12.72 -2.50
CA HIS A 341 0.18 -12.39 -3.50
C HIS A 341 -1.06 -11.89 -2.76
N ALA A 342 -1.61 -10.76 -3.19
CA ALA A 342 -2.79 -10.16 -2.61
C ALA A 342 -3.73 -9.73 -3.72
N ASP A 343 -4.82 -10.48 -3.89
CA ASP A 343 -5.94 -10.09 -4.73
C ASP A 343 -6.93 -9.28 -3.89
N ARG A 344 -7.31 -8.10 -4.38
CA ARG A 344 -8.05 -7.09 -3.61
C ARG A 344 -9.22 -6.61 -4.41
N PHE A 345 -10.27 -6.27 -3.68
CA PHE A 345 -11.39 -5.51 -4.22
C PHE A 345 -11.93 -4.53 -3.18
N ASP A 346 -11.97 -3.26 -3.54
CA ASP A 346 -12.55 -2.19 -2.72
C ASP A 346 -13.95 -1.86 -3.26
N PHE A 347 -14.99 -2.23 -2.52
CA PHE A 347 -16.38 -2.04 -2.92
C PHE A 347 -16.77 -0.56 -3.00
N GLY A 348 -16.14 0.30 -2.19
CA GLY A 348 -16.43 1.73 -2.18
C GLY A 348 -15.96 2.45 -3.44
N THR A 349 -14.89 1.95 -4.06
CA THR A 349 -14.34 2.51 -5.31
C THR A 349 -14.61 1.63 -6.54
N SER A 350 -15.09 0.40 -6.34
CA SER A 350 -15.25 -0.61 -7.39
C SER A 350 -13.94 -0.93 -8.13
N ILE A 351 -12.81 -0.89 -7.40
CA ILE A 351 -11.47 -1.13 -7.94
C ILE A 351 -10.92 -2.42 -7.36
N GLY A 352 -10.39 -3.26 -8.25
CA GLY A 352 -9.65 -4.46 -7.87
C GLY A 352 -8.24 -4.49 -8.45
N GLU A 353 -7.31 -5.05 -7.69
CA GLU A 353 -5.94 -5.29 -8.15
C GLU A 353 -5.41 -6.56 -7.47
N ALA A 354 -4.81 -7.44 -8.28
CA ALA A 354 -3.97 -8.52 -7.80
C ALA A 354 -2.51 -8.07 -7.87
N SER A 355 -1.80 -8.17 -6.75
CA SER A 355 -0.39 -7.76 -6.71
C SER A 355 0.50 -8.76 -5.98
N TRP A 356 1.74 -8.84 -6.45
CA TRP A 356 2.84 -9.48 -5.77
C TRP A 356 3.66 -8.43 -5.02
N GLU A 357 3.95 -8.69 -3.75
CA GLU A 357 4.56 -7.68 -2.88
C GLU A 357 5.59 -8.28 -1.93
N ILE A 358 6.63 -7.48 -1.67
CA ILE A 358 7.68 -7.76 -0.71
C ILE A 358 7.66 -6.75 0.43
N SER A 359 7.81 -7.25 1.65
CA SER A 359 7.97 -6.41 2.83
C SER A 359 8.93 -7.00 3.85
N LEU A 360 9.71 -6.14 4.48
CA LEU A 360 10.63 -6.49 5.55
C LEU A 360 10.22 -5.77 6.83
N ARG A 361 10.03 -6.51 7.92
CA ARG A 361 9.89 -5.95 9.26
C ARG A 361 11.25 -5.95 9.94
N LEU A 362 11.75 -4.77 10.28
CA LEU A 362 13.06 -4.57 10.91
C LEU A 362 12.93 -4.73 12.43
N LYS A 363 13.00 -5.97 12.92
CA LYS A 363 12.71 -6.30 14.33
C LYS A 363 13.76 -5.74 15.27
N LYS A 364 15.05 -6.01 15.01
CA LYS A 364 16.15 -5.60 15.91
C LYS A 364 16.17 -4.08 16.05
N LEU A 365 16.11 -3.36 14.93
CA LEU A 365 16.04 -1.89 14.93
C LEU A 365 14.78 -1.37 15.64
N GLY A 366 13.62 -1.96 15.34
CA GLY A 366 12.38 -1.63 16.05
C GLY A 366 12.40 -1.95 17.55
N SER A 367 13.23 -2.89 18.01
CA SER A 367 13.46 -3.16 19.43
C SER A 367 14.43 -2.16 20.04
N LYS A 368 15.51 -1.80 19.33
CA LYS A 368 16.49 -0.80 19.77
C LYS A 368 15.82 0.55 20.04
N LEU A 369 14.93 0.98 19.14
CA LEU A 369 14.16 2.22 19.30
C LEU A 369 13.26 2.23 20.55
N LYS A 370 12.86 1.05 21.07
CA LYS A 370 12.01 0.95 22.27
C LYS A 370 12.76 1.14 23.58
N GLU A 371 14.09 1.13 23.56
CA GLU A 371 14.88 1.31 24.78
C GLU A 371 14.55 2.66 25.41
N GLU A 372 14.50 2.72 26.75
CA GLU A 372 14.14 3.94 27.48
C GLU A 372 15.07 5.10 27.10
N LYS A 373 16.38 4.81 27.02
CA LYS A 373 17.41 5.69 26.50
C LYS A 373 17.86 5.17 25.14
N VAL A 374 17.38 5.83 24.09
CA VAL A 374 17.78 5.49 22.72
C VAL A 374 19.19 6.02 22.48
N ASP A 375 20.12 5.10 22.27
CA ASP A 375 21.46 5.41 21.78
C ASP A 375 21.39 5.68 20.26
N VAL A 376 21.44 6.96 19.90
CA VAL A 376 21.26 7.43 18.51
C VAL A 376 22.35 6.89 17.60
N ASP A 377 23.59 6.80 18.08
CA ASP A 377 24.72 6.31 17.28
C ASP A 377 24.51 4.84 16.93
N SER A 378 24.15 4.01 17.92
CA SER A 378 23.81 2.61 17.68
C SER A 378 22.60 2.43 16.78
N VAL A 379 21.58 3.30 16.87
CA VAL A 379 20.44 3.27 15.94
C VAL A 379 20.88 3.64 14.53
N SER A 380 21.76 4.62 14.37
CA SER A 380 22.32 5.04 13.08
C SER A 380 23.06 3.90 12.40
N GLU A 381 24.00 3.26 13.11
CA GLU A 381 24.76 2.12 12.61
C GLU A 381 23.83 0.98 12.16
N MET A 382 22.85 0.62 13.01
CA MET A 382 21.88 -0.41 12.67
C MET A 382 21.01 -0.01 11.47
N LEU A 383 20.63 1.26 11.36
CA LEU A 383 19.84 1.74 10.23
C LEU A 383 20.65 1.63 8.94
N GLU A 384 21.92 2.05 8.93
CA GLU A 384 22.83 1.91 7.79
C GLU A 384 23.00 0.45 7.37
N GLU A 385 23.24 -0.46 8.31
CA GLU A 385 23.34 -1.90 8.04
C GLU A 385 22.07 -2.45 7.37
N ASN A 386 20.89 -2.08 7.88
CA ASN A 386 19.62 -2.49 7.30
C ASN A 386 19.40 -1.88 5.91
N MET A 387 19.78 -0.61 5.70
CA MET A 387 19.63 0.04 4.40
C MET A 387 20.57 -0.58 3.38
N LYS A 388 21.81 -0.91 3.76
CA LYS A 388 22.75 -1.64 2.91
C LYS A 388 22.20 -3.00 2.52
N PHE A 389 21.73 -3.77 3.51
CA PHE A 389 21.11 -5.07 3.28
C PHE A 389 19.94 -5.00 2.30
N ILE A 390 19.05 -4.01 2.44
CA ILE A 390 17.92 -3.81 1.52
C ILE A 390 18.41 -3.42 0.13
N TYR A 391 19.38 -2.50 0.06
CA TYR A 391 19.95 -1.98 -1.18
C TYR A 391 20.55 -3.08 -2.04
N ASP A 392 21.37 -3.94 -1.41
CA ASP A 392 22.11 -5.00 -2.09
C ASP A 392 21.19 -6.14 -2.57
N ASN A 393 20.12 -6.43 -1.83
CA ASN A 393 19.34 -7.66 -2.05
C ASN A 393 17.97 -7.46 -2.68
N PHE A 394 17.36 -6.27 -2.56
CA PHE A 394 15.93 -6.09 -2.90
C PHE A 394 15.63 -4.97 -3.88
N LEU A 395 16.55 -4.05 -4.21
CA LEU A 395 16.21 -2.90 -5.08
C LEU A 395 16.41 -3.13 -6.58
N SER A 396 17.00 -4.27 -6.96
CA SER A 396 17.25 -4.63 -8.35
C SER A 396 16.17 -5.58 -8.88
N CYS A 397 15.49 -5.17 -9.95
CA CYS A 397 14.37 -5.88 -10.56
C CYS A 397 14.44 -5.75 -12.09
N GLU A 398 13.79 -6.64 -12.84
CA GLU A 398 13.52 -6.41 -14.26
C GLU A 398 12.66 -5.16 -14.48
N SER A 399 12.68 -4.62 -15.71
CA SER A 399 11.76 -3.53 -16.09
C SER A 399 10.33 -4.06 -16.16
N PHE A 400 9.38 -3.33 -15.57
CA PHE A 400 7.98 -3.79 -15.46
C PHE A 400 6.92 -2.69 -15.50
N LEU A 401 7.33 -1.44 -15.74
CA LEU A 401 6.45 -0.26 -15.69
C LEU A 401 6.28 0.42 -17.06
N THR A 402 6.70 -0.25 -18.13
CA THR A 402 6.69 0.25 -19.51
C THR A 402 5.62 -0.41 -20.34
#